data_AF-H2ZLS9-F1
#
_entry.id   AF-H2ZLS9-F1
#
_cell.length_a   1.000
_cell.length_b   1.000
_cell.length_c   1.000
_cell.angle_alpha   90.00
_cell.angle_beta   90.00
_cell.angle_gamma   90.00
#
_symmetry.space_group_name_H-M   'P 1'
#
loop_
_entity.id
_entity.type
_entity.pdbx_description
1 polymer ?
#
loop_
_entity_poly.entity_id
_entity_poly.type
_entity_poly.pdbx_seq_one_letter_code
_entity_poly.pdbx_strand_id
1 'polypeptide(L)'
;MLEQYKVAFHQVKSEVSTMDEFVKRYKLEDCHAALERIREDRPITIPDDGGNTSKCVADIVSLFITVMDKLRLDIRAMDELHPDLKDLSESMSRMTTLPNHFEGRTKVQTWLTTFAGMAASDDLTDGQARQMLFDMDSAYNAFNRFLT
;
A
#
# COMPACT_ATOMS: atom_id res chain seq x y z
N MET A 1 19.30 7.02 -6.37
CA MET A 1 20.12 7.88 -5.50
C MET A 1 21.05 7.08 -4.57
N LEU A 2 20.57 6.11 -3.79
CA LEU A 2 21.42 5.25 -2.93
C LEU A 2 22.50 4.46 -3.71
N GLU A 3 22.11 3.86 -4.84
CA GLU A 3 23.04 3.18 -5.76
C GLU A 3 24.14 4.12 -6.28
N GLN A 4 23.77 5.33 -6.68
CA GLN A 4 24.73 6.34 -7.17
C GLN A 4 25.65 6.85 -6.06
N TYR A 5 25.14 6.99 -4.83
CA TYR A 5 25.95 7.28 -3.65
C TYR A 5 26.96 6.17 -3.36
N LYS A 6 26.54 4.89 -3.39
CA LYS A 6 27.45 3.75 -3.16
C LYS A 6 28.57 3.69 -4.20
N VAL A 7 28.25 3.96 -5.47
CA VAL A 7 29.24 4.02 -6.56
C VAL A 7 30.21 5.20 -6.39
N ALA A 8 29.70 6.39 -6.10
CA ALA A 8 30.53 7.58 -5.88
C ALA A 8 31.41 7.44 -4.63
N PHE A 9 30.87 6.91 -3.53
CA PHE A 9 31.62 6.67 -2.29
C PHE A 9 32.73 5.63 -2.49
N HIS A 10 32.50 4.61 -3.32
CA HIS A 10 33.52 3.62 -3.64
C HIS A 10 34.70 4.21 -4.43
N GLN A 11 34.48 5.26 -5.23
CA GLN A 11 35.52 5.95 -5.99
C GLN A 11 36.40 6.89 -5.13
N VAL A 12 35.88 7.41 -4.01
CA VAL A 12 36.58 8.37 -3.14
C VAL A 12 37.08 7.74 -1.83
N LYS A 13 36.87 6.42 -1.65
CA LYS A 13 37.20 5.65 -0.43
C LYS A 13 38.69 5.69 -0.05
N SER A 14 39.58 6.05 -0.98
CA SER A 14 41.02 6.22 -0.71
C SER A 14 41.37 7.56 -0.05
N GLU A 15 40.47 8.55 -0.07
CA GLU A 15 40.74 9.92 0.40
C GLU A 15 39.84 10.37 1.55
N VAL A 16 38.73 9.68 1.80
CA VAL A 16 37.75 10.06 2.84
C VAL A 16 37.29 8.80 3.56
N SER A 17 37.68 8.68 4.84
CA SER A 17 37.47 7.45 5.62
C SER A 17 36.10 7.38 6.30
N THR A 18 35.43 8.52 6.46
CA THR A 18 34.16 8.62 7.20
C THR A 18 33.12 9.49 6.49
N MET A 19 31.84 9.17 6.69
CA MET A 19 30.70 9.90 6.15
C MET A 19 30.77 11.40 6.47
N ASP A 20 31.10 11.75 7.71
CA ASP A 20 31.13 13.13 8.18
C ASP A 20 32.18 13.99 7.46
N GLU A 21 33.31 13.37 7.08
CA GLU A 21 34.36 14.04 6.31
C GLU A 21 33.92 14.29 4.85
N PHE A 22 33.14 13.37 4.27
CA PHE A 22 32.54 13.53 2.95
C PHE A 22 31.49 14.65 2.94
N VAL A 23 30.60 14.68 3.93
CA VAL A 23 29.56 15.69 4.09
C VAL A 23 30.15 17.10 4.19
N LYS A 24 31.19 17.24 5.02
CA LYS A 24 31.88 18.51 5.24
C LYS A 24 32.67 18.96 4.01
N ARG A 25 33.36 18.03 3.33
CA ARG A 25 34.19 18.35 2.16
C ARG A 25 33.37 18.78 0.95
N TYR A 26 32.19 18.19 0.76
CA TYR A 26 31.31 18.49 -0.37
C TYR A 26 30.16 19.46 -0.02
N LYS A 27 30.21 20.10 1.17
CA LYS A 27 29.22 21.08 1.64
C LYS A 27 27.78 20.57 1.58
N LEU A 28 27.57 19.32 1.96
CA LEU A 28 26.23 18.69 2.01
C LEU A 28 25.47 19.02 3.30
N GLU A 29 25.94 20.02 4.06
CA GLU A 29 25.44 20.45 5.37
C GLU A 29 23.97 20.90 5.32
N ASP A 30 23.52 21.43 4.19
CA ASP A 30 22.13 21.90 3.98
C ASP A 30 21.12 20.76 3.71
N CYS A 31 21.58 19.51 3.63
CA CYS A 31 20.76 18.34 3.29
C CYS A 31 20.57 17.38 4.46
N HIS A 32 20.27 17.89 5.65
CA HIS A 32 20.07 17.11 6.89
C HIS A 32 19.13 15.90 6.69
N ALA A 33 18.03 16.09 5.94
CA ALA A 33 17.05 15.04 5.66
C ALA A 33 17.57 13.91 4.74
N ALA A 34 18.55 14.20 3.87
CA ALA A 34 19.20 13.22 3.02
C ALA A 34 20.36 12.51 3.76
N LEU A 35 21.06 13.23 4.65
CA LEU A 35 22.15 12.67 5.46
C LEU A 35 21.66 11.68 6.51
N GLU A 36 20.58 12.00 7.22
CA GLU A 36 19.94 11.07 8.16
C GLU A 36 19.48 9.80 7.44
N ARG A 37 18.92 9.95 6.23
CA ARG A 37 18.50 8.81 5.39
C ARG A 37 19.67 7.94 4.90
N ILE A 38 20.80 8.55 4.55
CA ILE A 38 22.01 7.81 4.16
C ILE A 38 22.60 7.09 5.38
N ARG A 39 22.56 7.70 6.57
CA ARG A 39 23.00 7.06 7.83
C ARG A 39 22.12 5.88 8.24
N GLU A 40 20.83 5.92 7.91
CA GLU A 40 19.89 4.84 8.21
C GLU A 40 19.99 3.62 7.26
N ASP A 41 20.71 3.73 6.12
CA ASP A 41 20.88 2.70 5.05
C ASP A 41 19.59 1.96 4.65
N ARG A 42 18.43 2.58 4.88
CA ARG A 42 17.12 2.01 4.55
C ARG A 42 16.64 2.54 3.19
N PRO A 43 16.18 1.65 2.28
CA PRO A 43 15.50 2.07 1.06
C PRO A 43 14.26 2.93 1.38
N ILE A 44 13.76 3.67 0.39
CA ILE A 44 12.55 4.53 0.49
C ILE A 44 11.27 3.72 0.83
N THR A 45 11.36 2.40 0.95
CA THR A 45 10.22 1.54 1.24
C THR A 45 9.87 1.53 2.71
N ILE A 46 8.55 1.63 2.95
CA ILE A 46 7.76 1.32 4.14
C ILE A 46 8.56 0.52 5.20
N PRO A 47 8.54 0.93 6.49
CA PRO A 47 9.29 0.27 7.55
C PRO A 47 9.12 -1.26 7.48
N ASP A 48 10.27 -1.93 7.31
CA ASP A 48 10.36 -3.37 7.07
C ASP A 48 10.03 -4.14 8.35
N ASP A 49 8.85 -4.77 8.36
CA ASP A 49 8.39 -5.71 9.39
C ASP A 49 8.69 -7.18 8.98
N GLY A 50 9.80 -7.40 8.25
CA GLY A 50 10.24 -8.72 7.82
C GLY A 50 9.50 -9.25 6.58
N GLY A 51 9.20 -8.39 5.60
CA GLY A 51 8.53 -8.76 4.34
C GLY A 51 7.02 -9.00 4.42
N ASN A 52 6.44 -9.16 5.62
CA ASN A 52 5.00 -9.32 5.81
C ASN A 52 4.19 -8.12 5.28
N THR A 53 4.71 -6.90 5.47
CA THR A 53 4.08 -5.67 4.97
C THR A 53 4.05 -5.62 3.45
N SER A 54 5.16 -5.96 2.78
CA SER A 54 5.23 -5.97 1.31
C SER A 54 4.26 -6.97 0.69
N LYS A 55 4.13 -8.15 1.31
CA LYS A 55 3.15 -9.17 0.93
C LYS A 55 1.73 -8.68 1.14
N CYS A 56 1.42 -8.11 2.32
CA CYS A 56 0.10 -7.54 2.59
C CYS A 56 -0.27 -6.44 1.60
N VAL A 57 0.68 -5.56 1.24
CA VAL A 57 0.45 -4.53 0.22
C VAL A 57 0.10 -5.14 -1.13
N ALA A 58 0.87 -6.14 -1.59
CA ALA A 58 0.61 -6.81 -2.85
C ALA A 58 -0.76 -7.51 -2.85
N ASP A 59 -1.08 -8.24 -1.77
CA ASP A 59 -2.37 -8.92 -1.59
C ASP A 59 -3.52 -7.91 -1.65
N ILE A 60 -3.45 -6.82 -0.86
CA ILE A 60 -4.49 -5.77 -0.82
C ILE A 60 -4.69 -5.13 -2.21
N VAL A 61 -3.60 -4.75 -2.89
CA VAL A 61 -3.67 -4.14 -4.22
C VAL A 61 -4.31 -5.11 -5.22
N SER A 62 -3.88 -6.37 -5.23
CA SER A 62 -4.43 -7.37 -6.14
C SER A 62 -5.93 -7.60 -5.90
N LEU A 63 -6.37 -7.69 -4.64
CA LEU A 63 -7.76 -7.93 -4.28
C LEU A 63 -8.66 -6.73 -4.62
N PHE A 64 -8.18 -5.50 -4.45
CA PHE A 64 -8.89 -4.32 -4.95
C PHE A 64 -9.12 -4.39 -6.46
N ILE A 65 -8.08 -4.71 -7.24
CA ILE A 65 -8.18 -4.84 -8.70
C ILE A 65 -9.17 -5.96 -9.06
N THR A 66 -9.04 -7.13 -8.44
CA THR A 66 -9.93 -8.28 -8.67
C THR A 66 -11.40 -7.93 -8.44
N VAL A 67 -11.73 -7.32 -7.29
CA VAL A 67 -13.12 -6.93 -6.98
C VAL A 67 -13.64 -5.89 -7.98
N MET A 68 -12.83 -4.87 -8.31
CA MET A 68 -13.22 -3.85 -9.28
C MET A 68 -13.42 -4.43 -10.69
N ASP A 69 -12.57 -5.35 -11.11
CA ASP A 69 -12.64 -5.98 -12.43
C ASP A 69 -13.84 -6.92 -12.53
N LYS A 70 -14.16 -7.68 -11.48
CA LYS A 70 -15.41 -8.45 -11.41
C LYS A 70 -16.63 -7.56 -11.62
N LEU A 71 -16.72 -6.43 -10.92
CA LEU A 71 -17.81 -5.47 -11.08
C LEU A 71 -17.88 -4.88 -12.50
N ARG A 72 -16.72 -4.61 -13.13
CA ARG A 72 -16.66 -4.11 -14.53
C ARG A 72 -17.05 -5.17 -15.57
N LEU A 73 -16.85 -6.45 -15.26
CA LEU A 73 -17.28 -7.59 -16.07
C LEU A 73 -18.74 -7.99 -15.82
N ASP A 74 -19.48 -7.19 -15.06
CA ASP A 74 -20.89 -7.41 -14.72
C ASP A 74 -21.13 -8.63 -13.80
N ILE A 75 -20.10 -9.07 -13.07
CA ILE A 75 -20.22 -10.09 -12.02
C ILE A 75 -20.78 -9.41 -10.76
N ARG A 76 -21.94 -9.86 -10.31
CA ARG A 76 -22.75 -9.17 -9.28
C ARG A 76 -23.27 -10.08 -8.17
N ALA A 77 -23.17 -11.39 -8.34
CA ALA A 77 -23.66 -12.35 -7.38
C ALA A 77 -22.88 -12.23 -6.06
N MET A 78 -23.62 -12.33 -4.95
CA MET A 78 -23.07 -12.25 -3.61
C MET A 78 -21.95 -13.27 -3.40
N ASP A 79 -22.16 -14.53 -3.80
CA ASP A 79 -21.18 -15.61 -3.62
C ASP A 79 -19.92 -15.47 -4.49
N GLU A 80 -20.00 -14.72 -5.58
CA GLU A 80 -18.86 -14.41 -6.45
C GLU A 80 -18.03 -13.22 -5.96
N LEU A 81 -18.65 -12.23 -5.29
CA LEU A 81 -17.98 -11.01 -4.82
C LEU A 81 -17.53 -11.09 -3.36
N HIS A 82 -18.33 -11.70 -2.50
CA HIS A 82 -18.10 -11.73 -1.06
C HIS A 82 -16.74 -12.36 -0.64
N PRO A 83 -16.28 -13.49 -1.24
CA PRO A 83 -15.00 -14.10 -0.86
C PRO A 83 -13.81 -13.15 -1.00
N ASP A 84 -13.67 -12.48 -2.15
CA ASP A 84 -12.55 -11.56 -2.40
C ASP A 84 -12.62 -10.33 -1.48
N LEU A 85 -13.83 -9.81 -1.24
CA LEU A 85 -14.02 -8.67 -0.36
C LEU A 85 -13.68 -9.02 1.10
N LYS A 86 -13.98 -10.25 1.52
CA LYS A 86 -13.62 -10.76 2.85
C LYS A 86 -12.10 -10.90 2.98
N ASP A 87 -11.46 -11.52 2.00
CA ASP A 87 -10.00 -11.66 1.96
C ASP A 87 -9.30 -10.29 1.95
N LEU A 88 -9.90 -9.30 1.27
CA LEU A 88 -9.42 -7.92 1.27
C LEU A 88 -9.47 -7.31 2.68
N SER A 89 -10.60 -7.46 3.38
CA SER A 89 -10.77 -6.97 4.76
C SER A 89 -9.78 -7.64 5.73
N GLU A 90 -9.59 -8.94 5.61
CA GLU A 90 -8.64 -9.69 6.43
C GLU A 90 -7.20 -9.27 6.13
N SER A 91 -6.85 -9.08 4.86
CA SER A 91 -5.51 -8.62 4.44
C SER A 91 -5.22 -7.21 4.96
N MET A 92 -6.19 -6.30 4.90
CA MET A 92 -6.08 -5.00 5.56
C MET A 92 -5.86 -5.16 7.06
N SER A 93 -6.61 -6.04 7.73
CA SER A 93 -6.52 -6.26 9.18
C SER A 93 -5.18 -6.84 9.64
N ARG A 94 -4.50 -7.63 8.81
CA ARG A 94 -3.14 -8.12 9.07
C ARG A 94 -2.07 -7.03 8.93
N MET A 95 -2.34 -5.98 8.16
CA MET A 95 -1.39 -4.88 7.96
C MET A 95 -1.39 -3.93 9.16
N THR A 96 -0.49 -4.19 10.12
CA THR A 96 -0.34 -3.42 11.38
C THR A 96 -0.01 -1.95 11.16
N THR A 97 0.65 -1.61 10.05
CA THR A 97 0.99 -0.24 9.69
C THR A 97 -0.21 0.56 9.20
N LEU A 98 -1.30 -0.11 8.77
CA LEU A 98 -2.49 0.56 8.24
C LEU A 98 -3.35 1.08 9.40
N PRO A 99 -3.67 2.38 9.46
CA PRO A 99 -4.45 2.95 10.56
C PRO A 99 -5.79 2.24 10.78
N ASN A 100 -6.19 2.07 12.05
CA ASN A 100 -7.46 1.43 12.41
C ASN A 100 -8.68 2.18 11.85
N HIS A 101 -8.58 3.51 11.73
CA HIS A 101 -9.62 4.38 11.18
C HIS A 101 -9.39 4.72 9.70
N PHE A 102 -8.65 3.88 8.97
CA PHE A 102 -8.45 4.07 7.53
C PHE A 102 -9.80 4.00 6.80
N GLU A 103 -10.13 5.02 6.02
CA GLU A 103 -11.41 5.16 5.30
C GLU A 103 -11.75 3.94 4.45
N GLY A 104 -10.74 3.33 3.79
CA GLY A 104 -10.95 2.14 2.98
C GLY A 104 -11.44 0.93 3.78
N ARG A 105 -11.05 0.79 5.06
CA ARG A 105 -11.58 -0.27 5.95
C ARG A 105 -13.08 -0.09 6.16
N THR A 106 -13.51 1.14 6.42
CA THR A 106 -14.93 1.45 6.63
C THR A 106 -15.75 1.10 5.41
N LYS A 107 -15.29 1.48 4.21
CA LYS A 107 -15.98 1.17 2.95
C LYS A 107 -16.09 -0.33 2.69
N VAL A 108 -14.98 -1.06 2.81
CA VAL A 108 -14.98 -2.53 2.66
C VAL A 108 -15.92 -3.18 3.67
N GLN A 109 -15.91 -2.74 4.91
CA GLN A 109 -16.78 -3.27 5.95
C GLN A 109 -18.27 -2.98 5.68
N THR A 110 -18.62 -1.80 5.17
CA THR A 110 -19.98 -1.47 4.76
C THR A 110 -20.51 -2.46 3.73
N TRP A 111 -19.71 -2.77 2.70
CA TRP A 111 -20.10 -3.73 1.66
C TRP A 111 -20.19 -5.17 2.19
N LEU A 112 -19.31 -5.59 3.10
CA LEU A 112 -19.45 -6.88 3.78
C LEU A 112 -20.74 -6.97 4.60
N THR A 113 -21.13 -5.89 5.28
CA THR A 113 -22.40 -5.83 6.01
C THR A 113 -23.60 -5.89 5.05
N THR A 114 -23.52 -5.26 3.87
CA THR A 114 -24.53 -5.40 2.83
C THR A 114 -24.68 -6.85 2.38
N PHE A 115 -23.57 -7.53 2.06
CA PHE A 115 -23.61 -8.94 1.65
C PHE A 115 -24.08 -9.89 2.75
N ALA A 116 -23.82 -9.59 4.02
CA ALA A 116 -24.30 -10.41 5.14
C ALA A 116 -25.84 -10.48 5.22
N GLY A 117 -26.55 -9.52 4.63
CA GLY A 117 -28.01 -9.51 4.53
C GLY A 117 -28.57 -10.16 3.25
N MET A 118 -27.72 -10.66 2.36
CA MET A 118 -28.08 -11.22 1.06
C MET A 118 -27.97 -12.75 1.05
N ALA A 119 -28.80 -13.42 0.27
CA ALA A 119 -28.58 -14.83 -0.05
C ALA A 119 -27.41 -14.98 -1.04
N ALA A 120 -26.79 -16.15 -1.08
CA ALA A 120 -25.68 -16.44 -1.98
C ALA A 120 -26.03 -16.17 -3.46
N SER A 121 -27.28 -16.45 -3.85
CA SER A 121 -27.80 -16.25 -5.21
C SER A 121 -28.30 -14.84 -5.51
N ASP A 122 -28.27 -13.92 -4.54
CA ASP A 122 -28.73 -12.57 -4.76
C ASP A 122 -27.66 -11.74 -5.47
N ASP A 123 -28.10 -10.92 -6.42
CA ASP A 123 -27.25 -10.01 -7.18
C ASP A 123 -27.32 -8.58 -6.62
N LEU A 124 -26.20 -7.86 -6.72
CA LEU A 124 -26.22 -6.40 -6.59
C LEU A 124 -27.04 -5.77 -7.72
N THR A 125 -27.86 -4.78 -7.37
CA THR A 125 -28.52 -3.91 -8.36
C THR A 125 -27.50 -3.06 -9.14
N ASP A 126 -27.88 -2.54 -10.31
CA ASP A 126 -27.04 -1.62 -11.10
C ASP A 126 -26.51 -0.45 -10.27
N GLY A 127 -27.38 0.13 -9.43
CA GLY A 127 -27.02 1.25 -8.56
C GLY A 127 -26.00 0.84 -7.49
N GLN A 128 -26.20 -0.31 -6.86
CA GLN A 128 -25.27 -0.84 -5.87
C GLN A 128 -23.92 -1.20 -6.49
N ALA A 129 -23.90 -1.86 -7.65
CA ALA A 129 -22.65 -2.21 -8.33
C ALA A 129 -21.83 -0.95 -8.70
N ARG A 130 -22.47 0.10 -9.22
CA ARG A 130 -21.80 1.38 -9.50
C ARG A 130 -21.29 2.07 -8.24
N GLN A 131 -22.08 2.06 -7.17
CA GLN A 131 -21.65 2.63 -5.88
C GLN A 131 -20.48 1.85 -5.29
N MET A 132 -20.52 0.51 -5.35
CA MET A 132 -19.45 -0.36 -4.87
C MET A 132 -18.16 -0.11 -5.64
N LEU A 133 -18.24 -0.02 -6.97
CA LEU A 133 -17.08 0.27 -7.80
C LEU A 133 -16.46 1.64 -7.45
N PHE A 134 -17.29 2.67 -7.26
CA PHE A 134 -16.82 3.99 -6.83
C PHE A 134 -16.16 3.95 -5.44
N ASP A 135 -16.76 3.25 -4.48
CA ASP A 135 -16.22 3.12 -3.12
C ASP A 135 -14.90 2.34 -3.11
N MET A 136 -14.78 1.27 -3.89
CA MET A 136 -13.55 0.49 -4.04
C MET A 136 -12.44 1.30 -4.70
N ASP A 137 -12.75 2.05 -5.77
CA ASP A 137 -11.77 2.93 -6.44
C ASP A 137 -11.27 4.03 -5.48
N SER A 138 -12.19 4.65 -4.74
CA SER A 138 -11.86 5.67 -3.75
C SER A 138 -11.01 5.10 -2.61
N ALA A 139 -11.33 3.92 -2.10
CA ALA A 139 -10.56 3.22 -1.07
C ALA A 139 -9.17 2.81 -1.56
N TYR A 140 -9.07 2.30 -2.79
CA TYR A 140 -7.81 1.97 -3.45
C TYR A 140 -6.92 3.19 -3.62
N ASN A 141 -7.49 4.31 -4.08
CA ASN A 141 -6.77 5.58 -4.20
C ASN A 141 -6.29 6.11 -2.84
N ALA A 142 -7.09 5.98 -1.79
CA ALA A 142 -6.68 6.31 -0.43
C ALA A 142 -5.54 5.41 0.05
N PHE A 143 -5.56 4.12 -0.31
CA PHE A 143 -4.52 3.16 0.04
C PHE A 143 -3.21 3.50 -0.67
N ASN A 144 -3.25 3.79 -1.97
CA ASN A 144 -2.08 4.24 -2.72
C ASN A 144 -1.46 5.51 -2.13
N ARG A 145 -2.29 6.51 -1.75
CA ARG A 145 -1.80 7.73 -1.07
C ARG A 145 -1.16 7.45 0.28
N PHE A 146 -1.57 6.38 0.97
CA PHE A 146 -0.97 5.98 2.23
C PHE A 146 0.41 5.31 2.03
N LEU A 147 0.64 4.66 0.89
CA LEU A 147 1.92 3.99 0.58
C LEU A 147 3.01 4.93 0.06
N THR A 148 2.64 6.12 -0.42
CA THR A 148 3.54 7.13 -1.00
C THR A 148 3.89 8.22 -0.02
#